data_AF-A0AAE9JFK2-F1
#
_entry.id   AF-A0AAE9JFK2-F1
#
_cell.length_a   1.000
_cell.length_b   1.000
_cell.length_c   1.000
_cell.angle_alpha   90.00
_cell.angle_beta   90.00
_cell.angle_gamma   90.00
#
_symmetry.space_group_name_H-M   'P 1'
#
loop_
_entity.id
_entity.type
_entity.pdbx_description
1 polymer ?
#
loop_
_entity_poly.entity_id
_entity_poly.type
_entity_poly.pdbx_seq_one_letter_code
_entity_poly.pdbx_strand_id
1 'polypeptide(L)'
;MRLEAFKESEKIRKEILELSKQNETTQFYNSIKFEAFCPKKVRIGGDGDSGKVSCDPQKAKMDCTMLSLGLNDQIQFDEEIQKITDNRCKIVGADMAEQNQTTKEKYEKMRGQLFVGNIPDTLKMYRLMIDSESRDVEILKIDIESSEHEALEPFLKDYFVCQILIEIHGHPEKQLEMLRKLSRLGFRLFNLEPNPTCPICCEYSFINEMCMYRYQVTPLAILIP
;
A
#
# COMPACT_ATOMS: atom_id res chain seq x y z
N MET A 1 -7.36 21.58 25.28
CA MET A 1 -7.65 20.77 24.07
C MET A 1 -6.57 20.87 22.98
N ARG A 2 -6.41 21.97 22.22
CA ARG A 2 -5.42 22.04 21.09
C ARG A 2 -3.95 21.91 21.54
N LEU A 3 -3.57 22.55 22.65
CA LEU A 3 -2.23 22.44 23.24
C LEU A 3 -1.93 21.03 23.78
N GLU A 4 -2.93 20.33 24.31
CA GLU A 4 -2.78 18.97 24.83
C GLU A 4 -2.61 17.98 23.68
N ALA A 5 -3.44 18.07 22.63
CA ALA A 5 -3.30 17.26 21.42
C ALA A 5 -1.93 17.47 20.74
N PHE A 6 -1.40 18.70 20.74
CA PHE A 6 -0.06 18.98 20.22
C PHE A 6 1.03 18.33 21.09
N LYS A 7 0.96 18.45 22.42
CA LYS A 7 1.91 17.82 23.35
C LYS A 7 1.89 16.29 23.22
N GLU A 8 0.71 15.71 23.04
CA GLU A 8 0.53 14.28 22.84
C GLU A 8 1.14 13.82 21.51
N SER A 9 0.92 14.57 20.42
CA SER A 9 1.53 14.29 19.12
C SER A 9 3.05 14.31 19.17
N GLU A 10 3.65 15.30 19.84
CA GLU A 10 5.10 15.39 20.02
C GLU A 10 5.67 14.27 20.88
N LYS A 11 4.92 13.81 21.89
CA LYS A 11 5.31 12.65 22.70
C LYS A 11 5.34 11.37 21.86
N ILE A 12 4.29 11.12 21.07
CA ILE A 12 4.18 9.94 20.20
C ILE A 12 5.30 9.93 19.15
N ARG A 13 5.56 11.08 18.52
CA ARG A 13 6.65 11.23 17.53
C ARG A 13 8.03 10.88 18.11
N LYS A 14 8.31 11.32 19.34
CA LYS A 14 9.57 10.98 20.04
C LYS A 14 9.66 9.49 20.34
N GLU A 15 8.57 8.90 20.84
CA GLU A 15 8.49 7.47 21.15
C GLU A 15 8.75 6.61 19.91
N ILE A 16 8.10 6.91 18.78
CA ILE A 16 8.33 6.23 17.49
C ILE A 16 9.81 6.31 17.08
N LEU A 17 10.42 7.49 17.19
CA LEU A 17 11.83 7.71 16.82
C LEU A 17 12.83 7.00 17.75
N GLU A 18 12.50 6.88 19.04
CA GLU A 18 13.32 6.16 20.02
C GLU A 18 13.23 4.65 19.80
N LEU A 19 12.03 4.13 19.54
CA LEU A 19 11.80 2.71 19.28
C LEU A 19 12.32 2.29 17.90
N SER A 20 12.34 3.18 16.91
CA SER A 20 12.89 2.84 15.57
C SER A 20 14.40 2.54 15.60
N LYS A 21 15.11 3.03 16.62
CA LYS A 21 16.55 2.80 16.82
C LYS A 21 16.84 1.51 17.59
N GLN A 22 15.78 0.85 18.06
CA GLN A 22 15.85 -0.40 18.80
C GLN A 22 15.45 -1.54 17.88
N ASN A 23 15.90 -2.76 18.19
CA ASN A 23 15.51 -3.97 17.45
C ASN A 23 14.21 -4.61 18.01
N GLU A 24 13.36 -3.80 18.64
CA GLU A 24 12.12 -4.21 19.30
C GLU A 24 10.90 -3.97 18.39
N THR A 25 10.70 -4.83 17.39
CA THR A 25 9.67 -4.65 16.34
C THR A 25 8.25 -4.53 16.90
N THR A 26 7.86 -5.40 17.83
CA THR A 26 6.54 -5.36 18.46
C THR A 26 6.27 -4.03 19.18
N GLN A 27 7.26 -3.51 19.91
CA GLN A 27 7.11 -2.24 20.62
C GLN A 27 7.00 -1.08 19.64
N PHE A 28 7.84 -1.10 18.59
CA PHE A 28 7.77 -0.12 17.51
C PHE A 28 6.40 -0.09 16.84
N TYR A 29 5.84 -1.22 16.41
CA TYR A 29 4.52 -1.27 15.79
C TYR A 29 3.40 -0.78 16.72
N ASN A 30 3.46 -1.13 18.01
CA ASN A 30 2.46 -0.67 19.00
C ASN A 30 2.50 0.85 19.24
N SER A 31 3.65 1.50 19.02
CA SER A 31 3.81 2.95 19.15
C SER A 31 3.17 3.72 17.99
N ILE A 32 3.05 3.10 16.82
CA ILE A 32 2.46 3.74 15.63
C ILE A 32 0.95 3.91 15.83
N LYS A 33 0.46 5.10 15.46
CA LYS A 33 -0.96 5.46 15.50
C LYS A 33 -1.41 5.94 14.12
N PHE A 34 -2.70 5.81 13.86
CA PHE A 34 -3.27 6.20 12.57
C PHE A 34 -3.36 7.73 12.43
N GLU A 35 -3.07 8.20 11.22
CA GLU A 35 -3.13 9.61 10.82
C GLU A 35 -4.39 9.91 9.98
N ALA A 36 -5.18 8.88 9.67
CA ALA A 36 -6.42 8.97 8.93
C ALA A 36 -7.45 7.98 9.47
N PHE A 37 -8.68 8.44 9.66
CA PHE A 37 -9.82 7.60 10.00
C PHE A 37 -10.61 7.27 8.73
N CYS A 38 -10.54 6.00 8.30
CA CYS A 38 -11.39 5.48 7.24
C CYS A 38 -12.69 4.90 7.83
N PRO A 39 -13.88 5.40 7.44
CA PRO A 39 -15.15 4.95 8.00
C PRO A 39 -15.52 3.53 7.58
N LYS A 40 -14.98 3.03 6.46
CA LYS A 40 -15.25 1.69 5.94
C LYS A 40 -13.96 1.06 5.44
N LYS A 41 -13.32 0.30 6.32
CA LYS A 41 -12.17 -0.54 5.97
C LYS A 41 -12.66 -1.88 5.44
N VAL A 42 -12.09 -2.32 4.33
CA VAL A 42 -12.43 -3.59 3.69
C VAL A 42 -11.15 -4.39 3.54
N ARG A 43 -11.07 -5.54 4.22
CA ARG A 43 -10.03 -6.54 3.96
C ARG A 43 -10.42 -7.28 2.68
N ILE A 44 -9.49 -7.36 1.74
CA ILE A 44 -9.68 -7.93 0.40
C ILE A 44 -8.61 -8.99 0.20
N GLY A 45 -8.98 -10.12 -0.41
CA GLY A 45 -8.10 -11.27 -0.59
C GLY A 45 -8.28 -12.33 0.51
N GLY A 46 -7.39 -13.31 0.52
CA GLY A 46 -7.47 -14.45 1.43
C GLY A 46 -7.17 -14.12 2.90
N ASP A 47 -7.47 -15.08 3.77
CA ASP A 47 -7.04 -15.04 5.17
C ASP A 47 -5.50 -15.07 5.27
N GLY A 48 -4.95 -14.52 6.35
CA GLY A 48 -3.50 -14.50 6.57
C GLY A 48 -2.77 -13.47 5.69
N ASP A 49 -1.61 -13.85 5.17
CA ASP A 49 -0.61 -12.96 4.55
C ASP A 49 -1.06 -12.30 3.23
N SER A 50 -1.93 -12.99 2.48
CA SER A 50 -2.32 -12.54 1.14
C SER A 50 -3.34 -11.39 1.13
N GLY A 51 -4.00 -11.13 2.25
CA GLY A 51 -5.08 -10.15 2.36
C GLY A 51 -4.57 -8.75 2.68
N LYS A 52 -5.10 -7.72 2.00
CA LYS A 52 -4.75 -6.31 2.24
C LYS A 52 -6.00 -5.50 2.58
N VAL A 53 -5.84 -4.38 3.31
CA VAL A 53 -6.99 -3.57 3.78
C VAL A 53 -7.12 -2.25 3.01
N SER A 54 -8.14 -2.12 2.17
CA SER A 54 -8.45 -0.87 1.47
C SER A 54 -9.49 -0.02 2.21
N CYS A 55 -9.42 1.30 2.04
CA CYS A 55 -10.49 2.20 2.43
C CYS A 55 -11.55 2.25 1.32
N ASP A 56 -12.77 1.83 1.65
CA ASP A 56 -14.00 1.86 0.82
C ASP A 56 -13.77 1.74 -0.70
N PRO A 57 -13.20 0.62 -1.19
CA PRO A 57 -12.85 0.42 -2.60
C PRO A 57 -14.02 0.62 -3.58
N GLN A 58 -15.28 0.51 -3.12
CA GLN A 58 -16.46 0.85 -3.92
C GLN A 58 -16.50 2.32 -4.38
N LYS A 59 -15.73 3.22 -3.74
CA LYS A 59 -15.59 4.63 -4.12
C LYS A 59 -14.43 4.89 -5.08
N ALA A 60 -13.76 3.85 -5.58
CA ALA A 60 -12.86 3.97 -6.71
C ALA A 60 -13.51 4.77 -7.85
N LYS A 61 -12.75 5.46 -8.69
CA LYS A 61 -13.32 6.21 -9.81
C LYS A 61 -13.73 5.27 -10.95
N MET A 62 -14.51 5.78 -11.90
CA MET A 62 -14.70 5.05 -13.17
C MET A 62 -13.39 4.99 -13.95
N ASP A 63 -13.18 3.90 -14.71
CA ASP A 63 -11.97 3.66 -15.51
C ASP A 63 -10.66 3.83 -14.72
N CYS A 64 -10.67 3.36 -13.47
CA CYS A 64 -9.51 3.32 -12.58
C CYS A 64 -8.43 2.33 -13.03
N THR A 65 -7.22 2.50 -12.51
CA THR A 65 -6.13 1.50 -12.62
C THR A 65 -5.80 0.95 -11.24
N MET A 66 -5.73 -0.38 -11.11
CA MET A 66 -5.16 -1.08 -9.95
C MET A 66 -3.79 -1.62 -10.33
N LEU A 67 -2.76 -1.34 -9.53
CA LEU A 67 -1.47 -2.02 -9.64
C LEU A 67 -1.38 -3.12 -8.57
N SER A 68 -0.96 -4.31 -8.98
CA SER A 68 -0.78 -5.45 -8.08
C SER A 68 0.59 -6.09 -8.33
N LEU A 69 1.53 -5.82 -7.41
CA LEU A 69 2.93 -6.22 -7.56
C LEU A 69 3.28 -7.32 -6.56
N GLY A 70 4.07 -8.30 -7.01
CA GLY A 70 4.34 -9.54 -6.29
C GLY A 70 3.11 -10.42 -6.26
N LEU A 71 2.84 -11.08 -7.40
CA LEU A 71 1.68 -11.93 -7.57
C LEU A 71 1.96 -13.35 -7.10
N ASN A 72 3.05 -13.95 -7.57
CA ASN A 72 3.41 -15.35 -7.32
C ASN A 72 2.21 -16.33 -7.48
N ASP A 73 1.41 -16.16 -8.53
CA ASP A 73 0.12 -16.85 -8.81
C ASP A 73 -1.00 -16.64 -7.77
N GLN A 74 -0.81 -15.78 -6.77
CA GLN A 74 -1.78 -15.46 -5.71
C GLN A 74 -2.62 -14.23 -6.08
N ILE A 75 -3.69 -14.47 -6.83
CA ILE A 75 -4.51 -13.41 -7.42
C ILE A 75 -5.88 -13.23 -6.76
N GLN A 76 -6.07 -13.76 -5.54
CA GLN A 76 -7.34 -13.67 -4.81
C GLN A 76 -7.73 -12.21 -4.54
N PHE A 77 -6.75 -11.38 -4.14
CA PHE A 77 -6.96 -9.95 -3.97
C PHE A 77 -7.47 -9.32 -5.27
N ASP A 78 -6.86 -9.64 -6.41
CA ASP A 78 -7.18 -9.05 -7.71
C ASP A 78 -8.60 -9.44 -8.18
N GLU A 79 -8.96 -10.72 -8.01
CA GLU A 79 -10.30 -11.22 -8.34
C GLU A 79 -11.38 -10.56 -7.48
N GLU A 80 -11.10 -10.35 -6.18
CA GLU A 80 -12.05 -9.77 -5.25
C GLU A 80 -12.18 -8.25 -5.44
N ILE A 81 -11.08 -7.52 -5.62
CA ILE A 81 -11.13 -6.08 -5.84
C ILE A 81 -11.84 -5.72 -7.14
N GLN A 82 -11.71 -6.53 -8.20
CA GLN A 82 -12.50 -6.34 -9.42
C GLN A 82 -13.98 -6.52 -9.15
N LYS A 83 -14.38 -7.52 -8.36
CA LYS A 83 -15.81 -7.69 -8.00
C LYS A 83 -16.32 -6.49 -7.20
N ILE A 84 -15.55 -6.03 -6.21
CA ILE A 84 -15.95 -4.89 -5.37
C ILE A 84 -16.02 -3.58 -6.16
N THR A 85 -15.19 -3.44 -7.19
CA THR A 85 -15.18 -2.27 -8.07
C THR A 85 -16.07 -2.44 -9.30
N ASP A 86 -16.96 -3.44 -9.33
CA ASP A 86 -17.86 -3.71 -10.46
C ASP A 86 -17.12 -3.83 -11.81
N ASN A 87 -15.92 -4.41 -11.78
CA ASN A 87 -15.01 -4.65 -12.91
C ASN A 87 -14.65 -3.37 -13.68
N ARG A 88 -14.76 -2.20 -13.03
CA ARG A 88 -14.56 -0.90 -13.68
C ARG A 88 -13.09 -0.49 -13.77
N CYS A 89 -12.22 -1.07 -12.94
CA CYS A 89 -10.79 -0.82 -13.03
C CYS A 89 -10.12 -1.74 -14.05
N LYS A 90 -9.02 -1.24 -14.64
CA LYS A 90 -8.00 -2.05 -15.30
C LYS A 90 -7.04 -2.57 -14.23
N ILE A 91 -6.72 -3.86 -14.24
CA ILE A 91 -5.68 -4.40 -13.35
C ILE A 91 -4.38 -4.55 -14.11
N VAL A 92 -3.29 -4.11 -13.50
CA VAL A 92 -1.94 -4.29 -14.02
C VAL A 92 -1.15 -5.06 -12.97
N GLY A 93 -0.93 -6.32 -13.26
CA GLY A 93 -0.24 -7.27 -12.42
C GLY A 93 1.21 -7.44 -12.85
N ALA A 94 2.13 -7.57 -11.90
CA ALA A 94 3.53 -7.84 -12.21
C ALA A 94 4.19 -8.75 -11.17
N ASP A 95 5.06 -9.61 -11.64
CA ASP A 95 5.86 -10.50 -10.81
C ASP A 95 7.24 -10.76 -11.45
N MET A 96 8.21 -11.21 -10.66
CA MET A 96 9.52 -11.59 -11.19
C MET A 96 9.45 -12.84 -12.08
N ALA A 97 8.49 -13.74 -11.81
CA ALA A 97 8.28 -14.97 -12.53
C ALA A 97 7.04 -14.90 -13.43
N GLU A 98 7.09 -15.66 -14.53
CA GLU A 98 5.92 -15.82 -15.39
C GLU A 98 4.80 -16.58 -14.66
N GLN A 99 3.60 -16.02 -14.70
CA GLN A 99 2.43 -16.60 -14.05
C GLN A 99 1.93 -17.85 -14.79
N ASN A 100 1.31 -18.78 -14.09
CA ASN A 100 0.77 -19.98 -14.70
C ASN A 100 -0.44 -19.70 -15.62
N GLN A 101 -0.83 -20.69 -16.42
CA GLN A 101 -1.90 -20.54 -17.41
C GLN A 101 -3.25 -20.19 -16.78
N THR A 102 -3.59 -20.75 -15.62
CA THR A 102 -4.83 -20.44 -14.90
C THR A 102 -4.87 -18.97 -14.49
N THR A 103 -3.76 -18.45 -13.99
CA THR A 103 -3.61 -17.05 -13.60
C THR A 103 -3.78 -16.12 -14.80
N LYS A 104 -3.13 -16.43 -15.92
CA LYS A 104 -3.26 -15.68 -17.18
C LYS A 104 -4.70 -15.59 -17.67
N GLU A 105 -5.40 -16.74 -17.73
CA GLU A 105 -6.80 -16.80 -18.17
C GLU A 105 -7.75 -16.01 -17.26
N LYS A 106 -7.47 -15.98 -15.95
CA LYS A 106 -8.24 -15.15 -15.01
C LYS A 106 -7.98 -13.66 -15.22
N TYR A 107 -6.72 -13.27 -15.42
CA TYR A 107 -6.35 -11.88 -15.73
C TYR A 107 -7.03 -11.38 -17.00
N GLU A 108 -7.06 -12.18 -18.07
CA GLU A 108 -7.76 -11.84 -19.31
C GLU A 108 -9.25 -11.57 -19.09
N LYS A 109 -9.92 -12.37 -18.24
CA LYS A 109 -11.35 -12.22 -17.93
C LYS A 109 -11.67 -11.00 -17.07
N MET A 110 -10.70 -10.49 -16.31
CA MET A 110 -10.90 -9.39 -15.37
C MET A 110 -10.28 -8.06 -15.83
N ARG A 111 -10.10 -7.89 -17.15
CA ARG A 111 -9.49 -6.69 -17.76
C ARG A 111 -8.06 -6.44 -17.24
N GLY A 112 -7.35 -7.53 -16.96
CA GLY A 112 -6.01 -7.54 -16.43
C GLY A 112 -4.94 -7.56 -17.51
N GLN A 113 -3.78 -6.98 -17.21
CA GLN A 113 -2.53 -7.14 -17.96
C GLN A 113 -1.46 -7.69 -17.03
N LEU A 114 -0.62 -8.58 -17.54
CA LEU A 114 0.46 -9.21 -16.79
C LEU A 114 1.82 -8.82 -17.36
N PHE A 115 2.73 -8.48 -16.46
CA PHE A 115 4.11 -8.14 -16.77
C PHE A 115 5.06 -9.04 -15.99
N VAL A 116 6.22 -9.35 -16.58
CA VAL A 116 7.24 -10.20 -15.96
C VAL A 116 8.54 -9.41 -15.84
N GLY A 117 9.10 -9.41 -14.63
CA GLY A 117 10.42 -8.86 -14.35
C GLY A 117 10.58 -8.46 -12.89
N ASN A 118 11.83 -8.43 -12.45
CA ASN A 118 12.20 -8.02 -11.12
C ASN A 118 12.12 -6.50 -11.00
N ILE A 119 11.38 -5.99 -10.02
CA ILE A 119 11.24 -4.56 -9.73
C ILE A 119 12.24 -4.19 -8.62
N PRO A 120 13.03 -3.11 -8.75
CA PRO A 120 13.06 -2.18 -9.86
C PRO A 120 14.02 -2.60 -10.99
N ASP A 121 14.72 -3.72 -10.91
CA ASP A 121 15.85 -4.05 -11.79
C ASP A 121 15.49 -4.18 -13.27
N THR A 122 14.82 -5.26 -13.66
CA THR A 122 14.47 -5.58 -15.05
C THR A 122 13.12 -5.02 -15.46
N LEU A 123 12.27 -4.68 -14.49
CA LEU A 123 10.97 -4.04 -14.70
C LEU A 123 10.86 -2.78 -13.85
N LYS A 124 10.79 -1.62 -14.50
CA LYS A 124 10.60 -0.33 -13.83
C LYS A 124 9.10 -0.07 -13.69
N MET A 125 8.65 0.42 -12.52
CA MET A 125 7.22 0.67 -12.28
C MET A 125 6.59 1.66 -13.27
N TYR A 126 7.33 2.66 -13.76
CA TYR A 126 6.81 3.58 -14.79
C TYR A 126 6.47 2.87 -16.11
N ARG A 127 7.15 1.75 -16.41
CA ARG A 127 6.90 0.97 -17.62
C ARG A 127 5.54 0.31 -17.58
N LEU A 128 5.08 -0.13 -16.40
CA LEU A 128 3.73 -0.64 -16.17
C LEU A 128 2.68 0.40 -16.56
N MET A 129 2.92 1.68 -16.24
CA MET A 129 2.00 2.76 -16.56
C MET A 129 1.95 3.04 -18.05
N ILE A 130 3.11 3.15 -18.70
CA ILE A 130 3.22 3.40 -20.14
C ILE A 130 2.57 2.25 -20.95
N ASP A 131 2.98 1.01 -20.68
CA ASP A 131 2.57 -0.14 -21.48
C ASP A 131 1.12 -0.56 -21.21
N SER A 132 0.58 -0.22 -20.04
CA SER A 132 -0.85 -0.38 -19.76
C SER A 132 -1.71 0.84 -20.14
N GLU A 133 -1.11 1.90 -20.69
CA GLU A 133 -1.78 3.16 -21.01
C GLU A 133 -2.51 3.79 -19.79
N SER A 134 -1.93 3.62 -18.60
CA SER A 134 -2.46 4.16 -17.34
C SER A 134 -1.80 5.49 -17.00
N ARG A 135 -2.57 6.43 -16.43
CA ARG A 135 -2.09 7.79 -16.10
C ARG A 135 -1.89 8.02 -14.61
N ASP A 136 -2.65 7.30 -13.81
CA ASP A 136 -2.62 7.36 -12.36
C ASP A 136 -3.05 5.99 -11.81
N VAL A 137 -2.86 5.79 -10.52
CA VAL A 137 -3.19 4.54 -9.83
C VAL A 137 -4.20 4.82 -8.74
N GLU A 138 -5.30 4.09 -8.78
CA GLU A 138 -6.36 4.22 -7.80
C GLU A 138 -6.05 3.40 -6.54
N ILE A 139 -5.51 2.19 -6.69
CA ILE A 139 -5.01 1.35 -5.59
C ILE A 139 -3.72 0.69 -6.06
N LEU A 140 -2.66 0.85 -5.29
CA LEU A 140 -1.39 0.15 -5.45
C LEU A 140 -1.26 -0.91 -4.35
N LYS A 141 -1.40 -2.19 -4.69
CA LYS A 141 -0.92 -3.31 -3.88
C LYS A 141 0.54 -3.55 -4.24
N ILE A 142 1.42 -3.57 -3.25
CA ILE A 142 2.84 -3.82 -3.44
C ILE A 142 3.40 -4.70 -2.33
N ASP A 143 4.02 -5.79 -2.76
CA ASP A 143 4.66 -6.77 -1.89
C ASP A 143 5.79 -7.42 -2.71
N ILE A 144 7.00 -6.88 -2.61
CA ILE A 144 8.10 -7.21 -3.53
C ILE A 144 9.43 -7.43 -2.80
N GLU A 145 9.35 -8.03 -1.61
CA GLU A 145 10.49 -8.61 -0.89
C GLU A 145 11.67 -7.64 -0.71
N SER A 146 11.43 -6.52 0.00
CA SER A 146 12.37 -5.41 0.24
C SER A 146 12.64 -4.46 -0.92
N SER A 147 12.21 -4.78 -2.15
CA SER A 147 12.46 -3.91 -3.31
C SER A 147 11.62 -2.63 -3.29
N GLU A 148 10.60 -2.55 -2.43
CA GLU A 148 9.79 -1.36 -2.21
C GLU A 148 10.63 -0.16 -1.75
N HIS A 149 11.72 -0.39 -1.02
CA HIS A 149 12.61 0.66 -0.49
C HIS A 149 13.29 1.49 -1.58
N GLU A 150 13.56 0.86 -2.73
CA GLU A 150 14.16 1.50 -3.89
C GLU A 150 13.11 1.93 -4.91
N ALA A 151 12.10 1.09 -5.16
CA ALA A 151 11.18 1.28 -6.27
C ALA A 151 10.10 2.35 -6.03
N LEU A 152 9.61 2.49 -4.79
CA LEU A 152 8.37 3.21 -4.54
C LEU A 152 8.50 4.73 -4.63
N GLU A 153 9.50 5.32 -3.97
CA GLU A 153 9.63 6.78 -3.94
C GLU A 153 9.83 7.41 -5.33
N PRO A 154 10.69 6.87 -6.23
CA PRO A 154 10.79 7.38 -7.60
C PRO A 154 9.46 7.30 -8.35
N PHE A 155 8.71 6.21 -8.18
CA PHE A 155 7.42 6.05 -8.84
C PHE A 155 6.38 7.10 -8.37
N LEU A 156 6.28 7.32 -7.07
CA LEU A 156 5.32 8.27 -6.48
C LEU A 156 5.64 9.74 -6.78
N LYS A 157 6.86 10.06 -7.25
CA LYS A 157 7.22 11.42 -7.72
C LYS A 157 6.61 11.74 -9.07
N ASP A 158 6.44 10.72 -9.92
CA ASP A 158 6.00 10.89 -11.31
C ASP A 158 4.53 10.51 -11.51
N TYR A 159 4.00 9.60 -10.69
CA TYR A 159 2.63 9.09 -10.83
C TYR A 159 1.82 9.31 -9.56
N PHE A 160 0.59 9.80 -9.75
CA PHE A 160 -0.37 9.93 -8.66
C PHE A 160 -0.91 8.56 -8.25
N VAL A 161 -0.90 8.29 -6.95
CA VAL A 161 -1.49 7.09 -6.34
C VAL A 161 -2.47 7.50 -5.25
N CYS A 162 -3.68 6.96 -5.29
CA CYS A 162 -4.74 7.32 -4.35
C CYS A 162 -4.68 6.53 -3.04
N GLN A 163 -4.54 5.21 -3.12
CA GLN A 163 -4.30 4.34 -1.96
C GLN A 163 -3.10 3.43 -2.19
N ILE A 164 -2.30 3.22 -1.14
CA ILE A 164 -1.16 2.29 -1.14
C ILE A 164 -1.43 1.22 -0.08
N LEU A 165 -1.39 -0.04 -0.51
CA LEU A 165 -1.47 -1.23 0.32
C LEU A 165 -0.13 -1.94 0.20
N ILE A 166 0.71 -1.85 1.23
CA ILE A 166 2.12 -2.22 1.14
C ILE A 166 2.53 -3.09 2.30
N GLU A 167 3.22 -4.19 2.00
CA GLU A 167 4.09 -4.81 2.99
C GLU A 167 5.45 -4.12 2.97
N ILE A 168 5.86 -3.58 4.10
CA ILE A 168 7.20 -3.02 4.27
C ILE A 168 8.07 -4.06 4.96
N HIS A 169 9.21 -4.37 4.36
CA HIS A 169 10.19 -5.30 4.88
C HIS A 169 11.30 -4.57 5.65
N GLY A 170 11.76 -5.15 6.76
CA GLY A 170 12.97 -4.72 7.46
C GLY A 170 12.74 -4.22 8.88
N HIS A 171 13.85 -3.99 9.58
CA HIS A 171 13.85 -3.56 10.98
C HIS A 171 13.19 -2.18 11.19
N PRO A 172 12.83 -1.82 12.44
CA PRO A 172 12.12 -0.58 12.76
C PRO A 172 12.68 0.71 12.13
N GLU A 173 14.01 0.80 11.97
CA GLU A 173 14.65 1.93 11.28
C GLU A 173 14.21 2.04 9.81
N LYS A 174 14.21 0.92 9.08
CA LYS A 174 13.81 0.84 7.67
C LYS A 174 12.31 1.05 7.50
N GLN A 175 11.52 0.52 8.42
CA GLN A 175 10.08 0.80 8.52
C GLN A 175 9.85 2.31 8.62
N LEU A 176 10.47 2.97 9.61
CA LEU A 176 10.31 4.41 9.80
C LEU A 176 10.81 5.24 8.61
N GLU A 177 11.89 4.82 7.94
CA GLU A 177 12.38 5.46 6.72
C GLU A 177 11.27 5.52 5.64
N MET A 178 10.61 4.39 5.39
CA MET A 178 9.51 4.30 4.41
C MET A 178 8.28 5.10 4.86
N LEU A 179 7.86 4.99 6.13
CA LEU A 179 6.74 5.76 6.68
C LEU A 179 6.95 7.27 6.51
N ARG A 180 8.18 7.75 6.72
CA ARG A 180 8.56 9.15 6.50
C ARG A 180 8.48 9.57 5.04
N LYS A 181 8.95 8.73 4.12
CA LYS A 181 8.84 8.99 2.67
C LYS A 181 7.39 9.16 2.26
N LEU A 182 6.52 8.23 2.65
CA LEU A 182 5.09 8.27 2.35
C LEU A 182 4.39 9.48 2.98
N SER A 183 4.69 9.78 4.26
CA SER A 183 4.10 10.94 4.96
C SER A 183 4.44 12.27 4.28
N ARG A 184 5.68 12.44 3.80
CA ARG A 184 6.11 13.63 3.04
C ARG A 184 5.47 13.75 1.67
N LEU A 185 5.08 12.62 1.07
CA LEU A 185 4.38 12.56 -0.22
C LEU A 185 2.85 12.70 -0.07
N GLY A 186 2.37 13.08 1.12
CA GLY A 186 0.95 13.36 1.35
C GLY A 186 0.10 12.12 1.61
N PHE A 187 0.72 11.00 1.99
CA PHE A 187 0.00 9.79 2.41
C PHE A 187 -0.21 9.79 3.93
N ARG A 188 -1.38 9.31 4.37
CA ARG A 188 -1.74 9.18 5.78
C ARG A 188 -2.14 7.75 6.08
N LEU A 189 -1.55 7.22 7.15
CA LEU A 189 -1.75 5.85 7.60
C LEU A 189 -3.16 5.65 8.18
N PHE A 190 -3.88 4.64 7.72
CA PHE A 190 -5.21 4.27 8.25
C PHE A 190 -5.33 2.79 8.69
N ASN A 191 -4.35 1.94 8.33
CA ASN A 191 -4.32 0.54 8.74
C ASN A 191 -2.88 0.05 8.91
N LEU A 192 -2.66 -0.80 9.90
CA LEU A 192 -1.38 -1.46 10.21
C LEU A 192 -1.68 -2.86 10.72
N GLU A 193 -1.09 -3.88 10.13
CA GLU A 193 -1.18 -5.28 10.54
C GLU A 193 0.22 -5.92 10.53
N PRO A 194 0.84 -6.23 11.68
CA PRO A 194 2.12 -6.92 11.71
C PRO A 194 2.02 -8.31 11.08
N ASN A 195 3.03 -8.70 10.29
CA ASN A 195 3.03 -10.00 9.65
C ASN A 195 3.33 -11.10 10.70
N PRO A 196 2.46 -12.13 10.86
CA PRO A 196 2.67 -13.20 11.84
C PRO A 196 3.80 -14.17 11.49
N THR A 197 4.21 -14.26 10.22
CA THR A 197 5.26 -15.17 9.73
C THR A 197 6.60 -14.46 9.50
N CYS A 198 6.57 -13.13 9.29
CA CYS A 198 7.76 -12.29 9.19
C CYS A 198 7.84 -11.25 10.33
N PRO A 199 8.68 -11.46 11.37
CA PRO A 199 8.78 -10.56 12.53
C PRO A 199 9.25 -9.12 12.23
N ILE A 200 9.83 -8.91 11.05
CA ILE A 200 10.35 -7.63 10.56
C ILE A 200 9.53 -7.10 9.37
N CYS A 201 8.39 -7.72 9.06
CA CYS A 201 7.49 -7.26 8.01
C CYS A 201 6.18 -6.78 8.64
N CYS A 202 5.55 -5.82 7.99
CA CYS A 202 4.27 -5.30 8.43
C CYS A 202 3.50 -4.73 7.25
N GLU A 203 2.21 -5.05 7.23
CA GLU A 203 1.26 -4.52 6.27
C GLU A 203 0.78 -3.15 6.70
N TYR A 204 0.80 -2.20 5.78
CA TYR A 204 0.29 -0.86 5.99
C TYR A 204 -0.68 -0.48 4.88
N SER A 205 -1.62 0.39 5.23
CA SER A 205 -2.52 0.96 4.24
C SER A 205 -2.60 2.47 4.42
N PHE A 206 -2.35 3.17 3.31
CA PHE A 206 -2.28 4.61 3.26
C PHE A 206 -3.28 5.16 2.25
N ILE A 207 -3.78 6.35 2.55
CA ILE A 207 -4.58 7.14 1.62
C ILE A 207 -3.90 8.48 1.38
N ASN A 208 -3.86 8.92 0.12
CA ASN A 208 -3.39 10.24 -0.24
C ASN A 208 -4.38 11.31 0.26
N GLU A 209 -3.88 12.40 0.83
CA GLU A 209 -4.71 13.51 1.33
C GLU A 209 -5.70 14.03 0.27
N MET A 210 -5.28 14.06 -0.99
CA MET A 210 -6.12 14.50 -2.11
C MET A 210 -7.30 13.57 -2.38
N CYS A 211 -7.24 12.32 -1.90
CA CYS A 211 -8.29 11.32 -2.06
C CYS A 211 -9.25 11.24 -0.87
N MET A 212 -8.89 11.80 0.28
CA MET A 212 -9.65 11.62 1.52
C MET A 212 -11.11 12.05 1.38
N TYR A 213 -11.37 13.17 0.71
CA TYR A 213 -12.74 13.67 0.51
C TYR A 213 -13.62 12.64 -0.21
N ARG A 214 -13.13 12.10 -1.34
CA ARG A 214 -13.88 11.11 -2.13
C ARG A 214 -14.18 9.87 -1.31
N TYR A 215 -13.21 9.41 -0.53
CA TYR A 215 -13.34 8.23 0.32
C TYR A 215 -14.04 8.49 1.66
N GLN A 216 -14.40 9.74 1.96
CA GLN A 216 -14.98 10.19 3.24
C GLN A 216 -14.07 9.88 4.44
N VAL A 217 -12.76 9.96 4.23
CA VAL A 217 -11.75 9.83 5.27
C VAL A 217 -11.65 11.13 6.06
N THR A 218 -11.59 11.00 7.38
CA THR A 218 -11.33 12.13 8.28
C THR A 218 -9.85 12.19 8.60
N PRO A 219 -9.15 13.31 8.35
CA PRO A 219 -7.75 13.47 8.73
C PRO A 219 -7.61 13.49 10.25
N LEU A 220 -6.56 12.85 10.77
CA LEU A 220 -6.18 12.88 12.19
C LEU A 220 -4.86 13.66 12.35
N ALA A 221 -4.29 13.63 13.56
CA ALA A 221 -2.98 14.21 13.79
C ALA A 221 -1.91 13.50 12.93
N ILE A 222 -0.93 14.26 12.44
CA ILE A 222 0.26 13.71 11.78
C ILE A 222 1.22 13.27 12.88
N LEU A 223 1.53 11.98 12.94
CA LEU A 223 2.24 11.33 14.03
C LEU A 223 3.55 10.67 13.59
N ILE A 224 3.76 10.48 12.29
CA ILE A 224 5.07 10.06 11.78
C ILE A 224 6.07 11.24 11.88
N PRO A 225 7.22 11.06 12.58
CA PRO A 225 8.20 12.11 12.86
C PRO A 225 9.16 12.40 11.70
#